data_AF-A0A1D3TXM5-F1
#
_entry.id   AF-A0A1D3TXM5-F1
#
_cell.length_a   1.000
_cell.length_b   1.000
_cell.length_c   1.000
_cell.angle_alpha   90.00
_cell.angle_beta   90.00
_cell.angle_gamma   90.00
#
_symmetry.space_group_name_H-M   'P 1'
#
loop_
_entity.id
_entity.type
_entity.pdbx_description
1 polymer ?
#
loop_
_entity_poly.entity_id
_entity_poly.type
_entity_poly.pdbx_seq_one_letter_code
_entity_poly.pdbx_strand_id
1 'polypeptide(L)' 'MYEYKFVRLELKGFFETKTKQDYHTIVEGYATEGWRLVQILTPPTGPYVFIVK' A
#
# COMPACT_ATOMS: atom_id res chain seq x y z
N MET A 1 12.69 16.54 -7.54
CA MET A 1 11.65 16.52 -6.49
C MET A 1 11.08 15.12 -6.46
N TYR A 2 10.86 14.53 -5.28
CA TYR A 2 10.35 13.16 -5.18
C TYR A 2 8.86 13.09 -5.52
N GLU A 3 8.44 12.02 -6.19
CA GLU A 3 7.03 11.68 -6.42
C GLU A 3 6.55 10.75 -5.29
N TYR A 4 5.38 11.04 -4.72
CA TYR A 4 4.83 10.33 -3.57
C TYR A 4 3.47 9.73 -3.92
N LYS A 5 3.23 8.47 -3.50
CA LYS A 5 1.94 7.79 -3.68
C LYS A 5 1.47 7.09 -2.41
N PHE A 6 0.17 7.19 -2.15
CA PHE A 6 -0.55 6.48 -1.10
C PHE A 6 -1.49 5.46 -1.74
N VAL A 7 -1.12 4.18 -1.67
CA VAL A 7 -1.89 3.09 -2.25
C VAL A 7 -2.78 2.50 -1.17
N ARG A 8 -4.11 2.70 -1.28
CA ARG A 8 -5.08 2.11 -0.35
C ARG A 8 -5.18 0.62 -0.60
N LEU A 9 -5.05 -0.19 0.45
CA LEU A 9 -5.27 -1.62 0.38
C LEU A 9 -6.76 -1.91 0.50
N GLU A 10 -7.32 -2.64 -0.46
CA GLU A 10 -8.71 -3.08 -0.38
C GLU A 10 -8.88 -4.14 0.71
N LEU A 11 -9.94 -4.02 1.51
CA LEU A 11 -10.31 -5.02 2.51
C LEU A 11 -11.31 -6.03 1.90
N LYS A 12 -11.28 -7.28 2.38
CA LYS A 12 -12.19 -8.35 1.89
C LYS A 12 -13.66 -8.12 2.23
N GLY A 13 -13.95 -7.35 3.29
CA GLY A 13 -15.31 -6.95 3.65
C GLY A 13 -15.34 -5.87 4.75
N PHE A 14 -16.55 -5.44 5.13
CA PHE A 14 -16.77 -4.38 6.13
C PHE A 14 -16.35 -4.78 7.56
N PHE A 15 -16.37 -6.09 7.86
CA PHE A 15 -15.99 -6.66 9.16
C PHE A 15 -14.67 -7.44 9.12
N GLU A 16 -14.00 -7.49 7.97
CA GLU A 16 -12.80 -8.33 7.79
C GLU A 16 -11.55 -7.45 7.75
N THR A 17 -10.64 -7.67 8.69
CA THR A 17 -9.37 -6.93 8.79
C THR A 17 -8.32 -7.40 7.79
N LYS A 18 -8.60 -8.48 7.04
CA LYS A 18 -7.71 -9.01 6.01
C LYS A 18 -7.86 -8.21 4.72
N THR A 19 -6.72 -7.80 4.17
CA THR A 19 -6.66 -7.18 2.85
C THR A 19 -6.99 -8.22 1.77
N LYS A 20 -7.64 -7.78 0.68
CA LYS A 20 -7.89 -8.60 -0.52
C LYS A 20 -6.60 -9.00 -1.20
N GLN A 21 -5.66 -8.07 -1.26
CA GLN A 21 -4.35 -8.22 -1.87
C GLN A 21 -3.26 -8.25 -0.80
N ASP A 22 -2.24 -9.05 -1.04
CA ASP A 22 -1.01 -9.01 -0.27
C ASP A 22 -0.24 -7.72 -0.62
N TYR A 23 0.08 -6.93 0.40
CA TYR A 23 0.82 -5.68 0.20
C TYR A 23 2.24 -5.94 -0.34
N HIS A 24 2.82 -7.12 -0.08
CA HIS A 24 4.11 -7.50 -0.64
C HIS A 24 4.09 -7.47 -2.17
N THR A 25 3.07 -8.05 -2.79
CA THR A 25 2.90 -8.06 -4.26
C THR A 25 2.74 -6.65 -4.82
N ILE A 26 2.02 -5.77 -4.11
CA ILE A 26 1.86 -4.37 -4.51
C ILE A 26 3.20 -3.66 -4.48
N VAL A 27 3.96 -3.78 -3.37
CA VAL A 27 5.27 -3.16 -3.21
C VAL A 27 6.26 -3.68 -4.25
N GLU A 28 6.31 -4.99 -4.48
CA GLU A 28 7.17 -5.61 -5.49
C GLU A 28 6.86 -5.11 -6.90
N GLY A 29 5.57 -5.01 -7.26
CA GLY A 29 5.15 -4.44 -8.55
C GLY A 29 5.66 -3.02 -8.75
N TYR A 30 5.41 -2.14 -7.78
CA TYR A 30 5.91 -0.76 -7.81
C TYR A 30 7.44 -0.66 -7.79
N ALA A 31 8.12 -1.60 -7.11
CA ALA A 31 9.58 -1.65 -7.08
C ALA A 31 10.18 -1.92 -8.48
N THR A 32 9.51 -2.71 -9.33
CA THR A 32 9.94 -2.90 -10.73
C THR A 32 9.90 -1.60 -11.55
N GLU A 33 9.06 -0.66 -11.15
CA GLU A 33 8.95 0.67 -11.77
C GLU A 33 9.88 1.71 -11.10
N GLY A 34 10.72 1.31 -10.15
CA GLY A 34 11.68 2.17 -9.45
C GLY A 34 11.15 2.89 -8.21
N TRP A 35 9.93 2.57 -7.77
CA TRP A 35 9.41 3.08 -6.50
C TRP A 35 10.04 2.36 -5.30
N ARG A 36 10.06 3.03 -4.15
CA ARG A 36 10.60 2.49 -2.90
C ARG A 36 9.55 2.59 -1.80
N LEU A 37 9.40 1.51 -1.03
CA LEU A 37 8.56 1.50 0.17
C LEU A 37 9.12 2.47 1.21
N VAL A 38 8.26 3.36 1.69
CA VAL A 38 8.58 4.25 2.82
C VAL A 38 7.98 3.69 4.10
N GLN A 39 6.69 3.37 4.12
CA GLN A 39 6.00 2.80 5.28
C GLN A 39 4.68 2.12 4.89
N ILE A 40 4.19 1.27 5.79
CA ILE A 40 2.83 0.77 5.79
C ILE A 40 2.10 1.44 6.96
N LEU A 41 0.94 2.03 6.72
CA LEU A 41 0.16 2.72 7.74
C LEU A 41 -1.29 2.20 7.78
N THR A 42 -1.88 2.16 8.97
CA THR A 42 -3.24 1.65 9.22
C THR A 42 -4.07 2.65 10.03
N PRO A 43 -4.36 3.85 9.49
CA PRO A 43 -5.29 4.79 10.11
C PRO A 43 -6.71 4.19 10.19
N PRO A 44 -7.62 4.79 10.99
CA PRO A 44 -9.01 4.32 11.10
C PRO A 44 -9.77 4.24 9.76
N THR A 45 -9.31 4.95 8.73
CA THR A 45 -9.88 4.93 7.37
C THR A 45 -9.48 3.70 6.54
N GLY A 46 -8.52 2.90 7.02
CA GLY A 46 -8.07 1.66 6.41
C GLY A 46 -6.56 1.60 6.18
N PRO A 47 -6.04 0.46 5.69
CA PRO A 47 -4.62 0.28 5.42
C PRO A 47 -4.15 0.99 4.14
N TYR A 48 -2.94 1.55 4.18
CA TYR A 48 -2.26 2.16 3.05
C TYR A 48 -0.77 1.77 2.99
N VAL A 49 -0.25 1.71 1.77
CA VAL A 49 1.18 1.64 1.47
C VAL A 49 1.65 3.00 0.99
N PHE A 50 2.72 3.52 1.59
CA PHE A 50 3.35 4.77 1.18
C PHE A 50 4.65 4.49 0.43
N ILE A 51 4.74 4.98 -0.80
CA ILE A 51 5.89 4.76 -1.69
C ILE A 51 6.41 6.08 -2.28
N VAL A 52 7.70 6.09 -2.64
CA VAL A 52 8.41 7.25 -3.20
C VAL A 52 9.22 6.87 -4.46
N LYS A 53 9.29 7.77 -5.44
CA LYS A 53 10.14 7.65 -6.64
C LYS A 53 10.92 8.94 -6.91
#